data_AF-A0A0K1E1C9-F1
#
_entry.id   AF-A0A0K1E1C9-F1
#
_cell.length_a   1.000
_cell.length_b   1.000
_cell.length_c   1.000
_cell.angle_alpha   90.00
_cell.angle_beta   90.00
_cell.angle_gamma   90.00
#
_symmetry.space_group_name_H-M   'P 1'
#
loop_
_entity.id
_entity.type
_entity.pdbx_description
1 polymer ?
#
loop_
_entity_poly.entity_id
_entity_poly.type
_entity_poly.pdbx_seq_one_letter_code
_entity_poly.pdbx_strand_id
1 'polypeptide(L)' 'MRREFSGLPVYVGIEEGYVYVKRTAPMDQRQFRRCLETCGWLGFRFDRREERWVKPLEEP' A
#
# COMPACT_ATOMS: atom_id res chain seq x y z
N MET A 1 -10.32 4.53 -8.93
CA MET A 1 -9.87 3.50 -9.88
C MET A 1 -9.36 2.30 -9.07
N ARG A 2 -10.00 1.12 -9.14
CA ARG A 2 -9.40 -0.10 -8.55
C ARG A 2 -8.23 -0.52 -9.43
N ARG A 3 -7.00 -0.39 -8.93
CA ARG A 3 -5.78 -0.77 -9.64
C ARG A 3 -5.13 -1.88 -8.83
N GLU A 4 -5.10 -3.09 -9.38
CA GLU A 4 -4.38 -4.20 -8.77
C GLU A 4 -2.89 -3.85 -8.72
N PHE A 5 -2.32 -3.87 -7.52
CA PHE A 5 -0.92 -3.56 -7.29
C PHE A 5 -0.18 -4.88 -7.09
N SER A 6 0.69 -5.24 -8.05
CA SER A 6 1.49 -6.48 -8.02
C SER A 6 0.67 -7.79 -7.91
N GLY A 7 -0.58 -7.80 -8.37
CA GLY A 7 -1.49 -8.96 -8.26
C GLY A 7 -1.93 -9.29 -6.82
N LEU A 8 -1.79 -8.33 -5.90
CA LEU A 8 -2.20 -8.47 -4.51
C LEU A 8 -3.56 -7.78 -4.27
N PRO A 9 -4.43 -8.33 -3.40
CA PRO A 9 -5.72 -7.72 -3.06
C PRO A 9 -5.52 -6.49 -2.14
N VAL A 10 -5.14 -5.40 -2.78
CA VAL A 10 -5.01 -4.07 -2.19
C VAL A 10 -5.71 -3.02 -3.05
N TYR A 11 -6.09 -1.93 -2.40
CA TYR A 11 -6.63 -0.72 -3.01
C TYR A 11 -5.57 0.38 -2.90
N VAL A 12 -5.36 1.12 -3.99
CA VAL A 12 -4.49 2.31 -4.01
C VAL A 12 -5.37 3.55 -4.15
N GLY A 13 -5.18 4.52 -3.24
CA GLY A 13 -5.87 5.80 -3.22
C GLY A 13 -4.89 6.97 -3.11
N ILE A 14 -5.39 8.18 -3.35
CA ILE A 14 -4.68 9.44 -3.12
C ILE A 14 -5.58 10.32 -2.24
N GLU A 15 -5.01 10.93 -1.22
CA GLU A 15 -5.70 11.72 -0.19
C GLU A 15 -4.73 12.77 0.36
N GLU A 16 -5.13 14.05 0.32
CA GLU A 16 -4.38 15.18 0.91
C GLU A 16 -2.86 15.21 0.60
N GLY A 17 -2.47 14.91 -0.65
CA GLY A 17 -1.04 14.89 -1.03
C GLY A 17 -0.28 13.64 -0.59
N TYR A 18 -0.97 12.57 -0.20
CA TYR A 18 -0.39 11.26 0.08
C TYR A 18 -1.00 10.19 -0.83
N VAL A 19 -0.15 9.28 -1.31
CA VAL A 19 -0.59 8.00 -1.88
C VAL A 19 -0.71 7.00 -0.75
N TYR A 20 -1.84 6.31 -0.66
CA TYR A 20 -2.02 5.21 0.30
C TYR A 20 -2.38 3.89 -0.37
N VAL A 21 -1.92 2.80 0.23
CA VAL A 21 -2.28 1.43 -0.14
C VAL A 21 -2.98 0.80 1.06
N LYS A 22 -4.18 0.26 0.86
CA LYS A 22 -4.95 -0.43 1.91
C LYS A 22 -5.27 -1.86 1.48
N ARG A 23 -5.09 -2.83 2.37
CA ARG A 23 -5.46 -4.23 2.13
C ARG A 23 -6.97 -4.37 2.00
N THR A 24 -7.45 -5.11 0.99
CA THR A 24 -8.89 -5.33 0.76
C THR A 24 -9.37 -6.74 1.12
N ALA A 25 -8.44 -7.69 1.31
CA ALA A 25 -8.69 -9.07 1.77
C ALA A 25 -7.42 -9.73 2.37
N PRO A 26 -7.51 -10.86 3.10
CA PRO A 26 -6.41 -11.82 3.21
C PRO A 26 -6.16 -12.50 1.84
N MET A 27 -4.95 -12.80 1.36
CA MET A 27 -3.56 -12.76 1.88
C MET A 27 -3.20 -13.63 3.10
N ASP A 28 -2.39 -14.66 2.84
CA ASP A 28 -1.48 -15.36 3.74
C ASP A 28 -0.26 -14.52 4.18
N GLN A 29 0.45 -14.99 5.22
CA GLN A 29 1.71 -14.38 5.69
C GLN A 29 2.76 -14.19 4.58
N ARG A 30 2.89 -15.13 3.62
CA ARG A 30 3.85 -15.02 2.51
C ARG A 30 3.50 -13.87 1.57
N GLN A 31 2.21 -13.69 1.26
CA GLN A 31 1.72 -12.58 0.44
C GLN A 31 1.86 -11.24 1.18
N PHE A 32 1.52 -11.23 2.47
CA PHE A 32 1.66 -10.05 3.33
C PHE A 32 3.12 -9.59 3.45
N ARG A 33 4.07 -10.52 3.63
CA ARG A 33 5.52 -10.21 3.67
C ARG A 33 6.00 -9.58 2.36
N ARG A 34 5.64 -10.17 1.21
CA ARG A 34 5.95 -9.63 -0.12
C ARG A 34 5.33 -8.24 -0.33
N CYS A 35 4.12 -8.01 0.19
CA CYS A 35 3.48 -6.69 0.18
C CYS A 35 4.28 -5.68 1.01
N LEU A 36 4.66 -6.01 2.25
CA LEU A 36 5.50 -5.17 3.11
C LEU A 36 6.84 -4.81 2.44
N GLU A 37 7.53 -5.80 1.87
CA GLU A 37 8.80 -5.62 1.17
C GLU A 37 8.63 -4.69 -0.05
N THR A 38 7.62 -4.94 -0.89
CA THR A 38 7.36 -4.12 -2.10
C THR A 38 6.98 -2.68 -1.74
N CYS A 39 6.12 -2.49 -0.73
CA CYS A 39 5.74 -1.17 -0.25
C CYS A 39 6.95 -0.41 0.32
N GLY A 40 7.80 -1.07 1.12
CA GLY A 40 9.03 -0.49 1.65
C GLY A 40 10.01 -0.07 0.56
N TRP A 41 10.22 -0.91 -0.46
CA TRP A 41 11.08 -0.62 -1.61
C TRP A 41 10.63 0.62 -2.42
N LEU A 42 9.34 0.92 -2.44
CA LEU A 42 8.79 2.09 -3.12
C LEU A 42 8.71 3.35 -2.22
N GLY A 43 9.21 3.26 -0.99
CA GLY A 43 9.21 4.36 -0.02
C GLY A 43 7.91 4.54 0.76
N PHE A 44 6.98 3.58 0.73
CA PHE A 44 5.80 3.62 1.60
C PHE A 44 6.14 3.18 3.02
N ARG A 45 5.64 3.94 3.99
CA ARG A 45 5.67 3.61 5.42
C ARG A 45 4.37 2.92 5.83
N PHE A 46 4.45 1.80 6.54
CA PHE A 46 3.25 1.17 7.09
C PHE A 46 2.76 1.95 8.32
N ASP A 47 1.55 2.51 8.23
CA ASP A 47 0.84 3.05 9.37
C ASP A 47 0.01 1.95 10.05
N ARG A 48 0.26 1.76 11.35
CA ARG A 48 -0.40 0.73 12.17
C ARG A 48 -1.76 1.17 12.73
N ARG A 49 -2.10 2.46 12.65
CA ARG A 49 -3.32 3.03 13.23
C ARG A 49 -4.50 2.90 12.28
N GLU A 50 -4.24 3.02 10.99
CA GLU A 50 -5.22 2.93 9.90
C GLU A 50 -5.05 1.67 9.03
N GLU A 51 -4.06 0.83 9.36
CA GLU A 51 -3.67 -0.40 8.66
C GLU A 51 -3.44 -0.19 7.15
N ARG A 52 -2.79 0.94 6.83
CA ARG A 52 -2.49 1.35 5.45
C ARG A 52 -1.02 1.72 5.29
N TRP A 53 -0.47 1.48 4.11
CA TRP A 53 0.84 1.99 3.73
C TRP A 53 0.67 3.39 3.15
N VAL A 54 1.46 4.36 3.58
CA VAL A 54 1.40 5.75 3.11
C VAL A 54 2.75 6.21 2.56
N LYS A 55 2.72 6.99 1.47
CA LYS A 55 3.87 7.71 0.93
C LYS A 55 3.40 9.14 0.57
N PRO A 56 4.18 10.20 0.85
CA PRO A 56 3.89 11.51 0.26
C PRO A 56 3.87 11.39 -1.27
N LEU A 57 2.91 12.06 -1.89
CA LEU A 57 2.88 12.28 -3.33
C LEU A 57 3.95 13.33 -3.64
N GLU A 58 5.13 12.88 -4.05
CA GLU A 58 6.14 13.76 -4.62
C GLU A 58 5.56 14.37 -5.90
N GLU A 59 5.32 15.69 -5.88
CA GLU A 59 4.94 16.44 -7.08
C GLU A 59 6.13 16.47 -8.05
N PRO A 60 5.90 16.22 -9.36
CA PRO A 60 6.97 16.06 -10.35
C PRO A 60 7.63 17.37 -10.81
#